data_AF-A0A6S6TZI7-F1
#
_entry.id   AF-A0A6S6TZI7-F1
#
_cell.length_a   1.000
_cell.length_b   1.000
_cell.length_c   1.000
_cell.angle_alpha   90.00
_cell.angle_beta   90.00
_cell.angle_gamma   90.00
#
_symmetry.space_group_name_H-M   'P 1'
#
loop_
_entity.id
_entity.type
_entity.pdbx_description
1 polymer ?
#
loop_
_entity_poly.entity_id
_entity_poly.type
_entity_poly.pdbx_seq_one_letter_code
_entity_poly.pdbx_strand_id
1 'polypeptide(L)'
;MKIESKSLLAGYSLTLCFALVGCGGGSNSSSSTDNANDTETTKSTYSVSGTVPGTLIEAFCKDGSYYKVNSTKNGTTSHPFSITLPSDMDCKFIMTTNEDDVDTSKHIVTPLLLNDGTTTSSYFQLSNDLELGHVALPMTGSGVQTPLTVSASKESVEVHEFSYDPLDTDNDGTPNVYEDDDNDGVTNIHDEDDDGDGIADSKDEDYNNDTDGDGIENRYDSDDDNDELHDKDDDDDDNDGVKDSEDEDFDDKKDNSRIVVLPITYKENAGQLLGSQCAQCHGTNGVSVNSWDSIAGESNLASEIFEDDEPIMSAQAHGYTSEEITLIGNWLKTLSKTED
;
A
#
# COMPACT_ATOMS: atom_id res chain seq x y z
N MET A 1 -0.77 -20.84 -65.43
CA MET A 1 -0.71 -22.30 -65.67
C MET A 1 -0.94 -22.95 -64.32
N LYS A 2 -2.08 -23.65 -64.19
CA LYS A 2 -2.50 -24.44 -63.00
C LYS A 2 -1.41 -25.45 -62.62
N ILE A 3 -1.37 -25.84 -61.35
CA ILE A 3 -1.72 -27.19 -60.85
C ILE A 3 -1.86 -27.14 -59.32
N GLU A 4 -3.06 -27.46 -58.84
CA GLU A 4 -3.35 -27.84 -57.45
C GLU A 4 -2.92 -29.29 -57.21
N SER A 5 -2.65 -29.65 -55.95
CA SER A 5 -2.75 -31.04 -55.50
C SER A 5 -3.41 -31.13 -54.13
N LYS A 6 -4.68 -31.56 -54.13
CA LYS A 6 -5.37 -32.17 -52.99
C LYS A 6 -4.90 -33.61 -52.80
N SER A 7 -4.84 -34.07 -51.56
CA SER A 7 -4.96 -35.51 -51.24
C SER A 7 -5.56 -35.68 -49.84
N LEU A 8 -6.81 -36.13 -49.81
CA LEU A 8 -7.47 -36.77 -48.68
C LEU A 8 -6.83 -38.15 -48.40
N LEU A 9 -6.78 -38.57 -47.14
CA LEU A 9 -7.04 -39.97 -46.78
C LEU A 9 -7.63 -40.07 -45.37
N ALA A 10 -8.73 -40.81 -45.29
CA ALA A 10 -9.53 -41.11 -44.11
C ALA A 10 -9.04 -42.37 -43.39
N GLY A 11 -9.37 -42.53 -42.11
CA GLY A 11 -9.43 -43.87 -41.51
C GLY A 11 -9.43 -43.96 -39.98
N TYR A 12 -10.61 -44.25 -39.42
CA TYR A 12 -10.90 -45.13 -38.27
C TYR A 12 -10.61 -44.70 -36.81
N SER A 13 -11.72 -44.30 -36.16
CA SER A 13 -12.29 -44.83 -34.89
C SER A 13 -11.43 -45.73 -33.99
N LEU A 14 -11.29 -45.33 -32.72
CA LEU A 14 -11.42 -46.26 -31.60
C LEU A 14 -11.94 -45.53 -30.35
N THR A 15 -13.17 -45.85 -29.97
CA THR A 15 -13.77 -45.55 -28.66
C THR A 15 -13.05 -46.37 -27.60
N LEU A 16 -12.59 -45.75 -26.51
CA LEU A 16 -12.24 -46.47 -25.29
C LEU A 16 -12.76 -45.69 -24.07
N CYS A 17 -13.85 -46.21 -23.53
CA CYS A 17 -14.43 -45.84 -22.26
C CYS A 17 -13.64 -46.56 -21.16
N PHE A 18 -13.08 -45.83 -20.20
CA PHE A 18 -12.64 -46.40 -18.93
C PHE A 18 -13.44 -45.76 -17.80
N ALA A 19 -14.46 -46.50 -17.36
CA ALA A 19 -15.00 -46.37 -16.02
C ALA A 19 -14.07 -47.11 -15.05
N LEU A 20 -13.59 -46.43 -14.02
CA LEU A 20 -13.07 -47.07 -12.82
C LEU A 20 -13.97 -46.68 -11.65
N VAL A 21 -14.61 -47.70 -11.11
CA VAL A 21 -15.32 -47.73 -9.83
C VAL A 21 -14.44 -48.45 -8.83
N GLY A 22 -14.39 -47.94 -7.60
CA GLY A 22 -13.83 -48.58 -6.40
C GLY A 22 -12.68 -47.75 -5.82
N CYS A 23 -12.56 -47.51 -4.52
CA CYS A 23 -13.08 -48.21 -3.37
C CYS A 23 -13.11 -47.25 -2.17
N GLY A 24 -14.16 -47.33 -1.35
CA GLY A 24 -14.21 -46.66 -0.05
C GLY A 24 -13.18 -47.24 0.92
N GLY A 25 -12.64 -46.37 1.77
CA GLY A 25 -11.77 -46.72 2.88
C GLY A 25 -11.89 -45.65 3.96
N GLY A 26 -12.89 -45.79 4.83
CA GLY A 26 -12.91 -45.06 6.09
C GLY A 26 -11.84 -45.60 7.02
N SER A 27 -11.11 -44.70 7.69
CA SER A 27 -10.32 -45.03 8.86
C SER A 27 -10.48 -43.94 9.89
N ASN A 28 -11.06 -44.35 11.01
CA ASN A 28 -11.34 -43.59 12.21
C ASN A 28 -10.18 -43.85 13.18
N SER A 29 -9.30 -42.87 13.38
CA SER A 29 -8.39 -42.83 14.52
C SER A 29 -8.57 -41.49 15.23
N SER A 30 -9.21 -41.59 16.39
CA SER A 30 -9.50 -40.52 17.32
C SER A 30 -8.25 -39.96 18.01
N SER A 31 -8.26 -38.63 18.13
CA SER A 31 -7.72 -37.77 19.19
C SER A 31 -6.20 -37.69 19.40
N SER A 32 -5.64 -36.57 18.95
CA SER A 32 -4.96 -35.64 19.86
C SER A 32 -5.28 -34.22 19.41
N THR A 33 -5.90 -33.51 20.32
CA THR A 33 -6.33 -32.11 20.26
C THR A 33 -5.14 -31.18 20.08
N ASP A 34 -5.20 -30.30 19.08
CA ASP A 34 -4.80 -28.91 19.24
C ASP A 34 -5.75 -28.05 18.40
N ASN A 35 -6.57 -27.26 19.09
CA ASN A 35 -7.45 -26.27 18.51
C ASN A 35 -6.59 -25.13 17.94
N ALA A 36 -6.31 -25.16 16.65
CA ALA A 36 -6.11 -23.93 15.90
C ALA A 36 -7.48 -23.61 15.26
N ASN A 37 -8.21 -22.72 15.91
CA ASN A 37 -9.42 -22.14 15.35
C ASN A 37 -8.99 -21.14 14.29
N ASP A 38 -8.51 -21.64 13.16
CA ASP A 38 -8.30 -20.82 11.97
C ASP A 38 -9.68 -20.56 11.40
N THR A 39 -10.22 -19.39 11.75
CA THR A 39 -11.45 -18.89 11.17
C THR A 39 -11.03 -18.24 9.87
N GLU A 40 -10.88 -19.07 8.84
CA GLU A 40 -10.77 -18.64 7.45
C GLU A 40 -12.01 -17.79 7.17
N THR A 41 -11.85 -16.49 7.35
CA THR A 41 -12.91 -15.51 7.16
C THR A 41 -13.02 -15.43 5.66
N THR A 42 -14.05 -16.05 5.08
CA THR A 42 -14.35 -15.88 3.66
C THR A 42 -14.50 -14.38 3.40
N LYS A 43 -13.46 -13.74 2.85
CA LYS A 43 -13.47 -12.33 2.49
C LYS A 43 -14.68 -12.14 1.58
N SER A 44 -15.61 -11.31 2.03
CA SER A 44 -16.80 -11.02 1.23
C SER A 44 -16.35 -10.03 0.15
N THR A 45 -16.79 -10.22 -1.08
CA THR A 45 -16.51 -9.31 -2.20
C THR A 45 -17.79 -8.63 -2.63
N TYR A 46 -17.71 -7.38 -3.06
CA TYR A 46 -18.85 -6.64 -3.62
C TYR A 46 -18.50 -6.09 -4.99
N SER A 47 -19.54 -5.89 -5.80
CA SER A 47 -19.39 -5.31 -7.14
C SER A 47 -19.64 -3.81 -7.12
N VAL A 48 -18.79 -3.06 -7.82
CA VAL A 48 -19.06 -1.67 -8.20
C VAL A 48 -19.41 -1.65 -9.69
N SER A 49 -20.56 -1.07 -10.03
CA SER A 49 -21.05 -0.96 -11.38
C SER A 49 -21.52 0.44 -11.74
N GLY A 50 -21.55 0.72 -13.04
CA GLY A 50 -22.01 1.99 -13.56
C GLY A 50 -21.77 2.10 -15.05
N THR A 51 -21.78 3.32 -15.55
CA THR A 51 -21.47 3.64 -16.94
C THR A 51 -20.54 4.85 -17.02
N VAL A 52 -19.53 4.76 -17.88
CA VAL A 52 -18.55 5.82 -18.15
C VAL A 52 -18.51 6.14 -19.64
N PRO A 53 -18.08 7.35 -20.05
CA PRO A 53 -17.81 7.65 -21.44
C PRO A 53 -16.42 7.15 -21.91
N GLY A 54 -15.50 6.87 -20.98
CA GLY A 54 -14.19 6.25 -21.22
C GLY A 54 -14.20 4.73 -21.05
N THR A 55 -13.00 4.14 -20.92
CA THR A 55 -12.87 2.68 -21.01
C THR A 55 -12.13 2.04 -19.86
N LEU A 56 -11.11 2.64 -19.26
CA LEU A 56 -10.37 1.99 -18.17
C LEU A 56 -10.84 2.48 -16.79
N ILE A 57 -11.10 1.52 -15.90
CA ILE A 57 -11.44 1.73 -14.48
C ILE A 57 -10.43 0.93 -13.67
N GLU A 58 -9.76 1.60 -12.74
CA GLU A 58 -8.67 1.08 -11.93
C GLU A 58 -8.97 1.36 -10.46
N ALA A 59 -8.71 0.38 -9.61
CA ALA A 59 -8.85 0.47 -8.18
C ALA A 59 -7.52 0.14 -7.52
N PHE A 60 -6.99 1.09 -6.75
CA PHE A 60 -5.79 0.92 -5.95
C PHE A 60 -6.23 0.72 -4.51
N CYS A 61 -5.86 -0.41 -3.92
CA CYS A 61 -6.23 -0.72 -2.55
C CYS A 61 -5.08 -0.46 -1.59
N LYS A 62 -5.43 -0.26 -0.33
CA LYS A 62 -4.46 0.15 0.70
C LYS A 62 -3.39 -0.90 0.99
N ASP A 63 -3.65 -2.16 0.66
CA ASP A 63 -2.71 -3.27 0.78
C ASP A 63 -1.91 -3.52 -0.51
N GLY A 64 -1.92 -2.58 -1.48
CA GLY A 64 -1.20 -2.69 -2.77
C GLY A 64 -1.97 -3.46 -3.85
N SER A 65 -2.90 -4.32 -3.45
CA SER A 65 -3.76 -5.01 -4.41
C SER A 65 -4.45 -4.05 -5.40
N TYR A 66 -4.23 -4.30 -6.68
CA TYR A 66 -4.73 -3.51 -7.79
C TYR A 66 -5.77 -4.28 -8.60
N TYR A 67 -6.88 -3.61 -8.92
CA TYR A 67 -7.96 -4.19 -9.71
C TYR A 67 -8.28 -3.31 -10.90
N LYS A 68 -8.34 -3.89 -12.10
CA LYS A 68 -8.73 -3.17 -13.32
C LYS A 68 -9.86 -3.82 -14.09
N VAL A 69 -10.69 -2.99 -14.72
CA VAL A 69 -11.68 -3.45 -15.69
C VAL A 69 -11.84 -2.45 -16.83
N ASN A 70 -12.03 -2.99 -18.04
CA ASN A 70 -12.45 -2.19 -19.18
C ASN A 70 -13.98 -2.13 -19.30
N SER A 71 -14.51 -0.94 -19.51
CA SER A 71 -15.92 -0.73 -19.82
C SER A 71 -16.29 -1.40 -21.16
N THR A 72 -17.51 -1.91 -21.24
CA THR A 72 -17.99 -2.63 -22.42
C THR A 72 -18.56 -1.66 -23.45
N LYS A 73 -17.84 -1.46 -24.56
CA LYS A 73 -18.33 -0.65 -25.70
C LYS A 73 -19.61 -1.26 -26.28
N ASN A 74 -20.74 -0.56 -26.11
CA ASN A 74 -22.09 -1.00 -26.49
C ASN A 74 -22.72 -0.14 -27.60
N GLY A 75 -21.93 0.68 -28.29
CA GLY A 75 -22.41 1.59 -29.33
C GLY A 75 -23.17 2.83 -28.81
N THR A 76 -23.15 3.08 -27.50
CA THR A 76 -23.65 4.31 -26.87
C THR A 76 -22.50 5.18 -26.37
N THR A 77 -22.78 6.33 -25.77
CA THR A 77 -21.77 7.17 -25.07
C THR A 77 -21.64 6.83 -23.58
N SER A 78 -22.33 5.79 -23.12
CA SER A 78 -22.37 5.35 -21.72
C SER A 78 -22.07 3.86 -21.69
N HIS A 79 -20.79 3.53 -21.53
CA HIS A 79 -20.26 2.17 -21.56
C HIS A 79 -20.34 1.54 -20.17
N PRO A 80 -21.07 0.43 -19.99
CA PRO A 80 -21.19 -0.23 -18.69
C PRO A 80 -19.89 -0.88 -18.26
N PHE A 81 -19.60 -0.82 -16.97
CA PHE A 81 -18.51 -1.56 -16.33
C PHE A 81 -19.02 -2.24 -15.06
N SER A 82 -18.29 -3.26 -14.60
CA SER A 82 -18.49 -3.90 -13.31
C SER A 82 -17.15 -4.44 -12.84
N ILE A 83 -16.69 -3.97 -11.68
CA ILE A 83 -15.46 -4.40 -11.01
C ILE A 83 -15.83 -5.04 -9.67
N THR A 84 -15.15 -6.10 -9.28
CA THR A 84 -15.37 -6.78 -7.99
C THR A 84 -14.21 -6.43 -7.07
N LEU A 85 -14.51 -5.93 -5.88
CA LEU A 85 -13.51 -5.54 -4.89
C LEU A 85 -13.76 -6.24 -3.55
N PRO A 86 -12.73 -6.43 -2.71
CA PRO A 86 -12.89 -6.91 -1.35
C PRO A 86 -13.74 -5.95 -0.52
N SER A 87 -14.58 -6.49 0.37
CA SER A 87 -15.42 -5.67 1.27
C SER A 87 -14.68 -5.19 2.51
N ASP A 88 -13.55 -5.80 2.85
CA ASP A 88 -12.73 -5.50 4.01
C ASP A 88 -11.50 -4.66 3.67
N MET A 89 -11.43 -4.12 2.46
CA MET A 89 -10.33 -3.29 1.98
C MET A 89 -10.77 -1.87 1.65
N ASP A 90 -9.90 -0.91 1.97
CA ASP A 90 -10.03 0.47 1.53
C ASP A 90 -9.39 0.61 0.16
N CYS A 91 -10.16 1.03 -0.83
CA CYS A 91 -9.66 1.26 -2.19
C CYS A 91 -10.06 2.66 -2.67
N LYS A 92 -9.29 3.18 -3.62
CA LYS A 92 -9.58 4.43 -4.34
C LYS A 92 -9.77 4.12 -5.82
N PHE A 93 -10.49 4.97 -6.55
CA PHE A 93 -10.72 4.77 -7.99
C PHE A 93 -10.01 5.81 -8.84
N ILE A 94 -9.40 5.31 -9.91
CA ILE A 94 -8.93 6.09 -11.04
C ILE A 94 -9.71 5.64 -12.28
N MET A 95 -10.16 6.61 -13.07
CA MET A 95 -10.81 6.30 -14.35
C MET A 95 -10.13 7.06 -15.47
N THR A 96 -9.71 6.32 -16.48
CA THR A 96 -8.96 6.85 -17.61
C THR A 96 -9.83 6.83 -18.87
N THR A 97 -9.89 7.97 -19.56
CA THR A 97 -10.50 8.05 -20.89
C THR A 97 -9.42 8.20 -21.96
N ASN A 98 -9.69 7.68 -23.15
CA ASN A 98 -8.75 7.58 -24.26
C ASN A 98 -7.53 6.68 -23.98
N GLU A 99 -7.66 5.73 -23.05
CA GLU A 99 -6.64 4.71 -22.72
C GLU A 99 -6.16 3.90 -23.95
N ASP A 100 -7.02 3.71 -24.96
CA ASP A 100 -6.68 3.04 -26.22
C ASP A 100 -5.75 3.87 -27.14
N ASP A 101 -5.49 5.17 -26.84
CA ASP A 101 -4.58 5.98 -27.63
C ASP A 101 -3.12 5.57 -27.33
N VAL A 102 -2.34 5.42 -28.39
CA VAL A 102 -0.91 5.03 -28.30
C VAL A 102 -0.03 6.13 -27.72
N ASP A 103 -0.54 7.35 -27.68
CA ASP A 103 0.11 8.53 -27.14
C ASP A 103 -0.50 8.78 -25.76
N THR A 104 0.21 8.32 -24.73
CA THR A 104 -0.18 8.38 -23.31
C THR A 104 -0.46 9.81 -22.84
N SER A 105 0.17 10.82 -23.45
CA SER A 105 -0.15 12.22 -23.18
C SER A 105 -1.60 12.59 -23.49
N LYS A 106 -2.32 11.82 -24.31
CA LYS A 106 -3.75 12.03 -24.59
C LYS A 106 -4.69 11.31 -23.63
N HIS A 107 -4.15 10.46 -22.77
CA HIS A 107 -4.93 9.84 -21.71
C HIS A 107 -5.43 10.94 -20.79
N ILE A 108 -6.68 10.82 -20.36
CA ILE A 108 -7.31 11.75 -19.43
C ILE A 108 -7.64 10.96 -18.18
N VAL A 109 -6.74 11.04 -17.21
CA VAL A 109 -6.81 10.33 -15.93
C VAL A 109 -7.68 11.14 -14.98
N THR A 110 -8.71 10.53 -14.42
CA THR A 110 -9.65 11.20 -13.51
C THR A 110 -9.74 10.43 -12.19
N PRO A 111 -9.08 10.91 -11.13
CA PRO A 111 -9.30 10.40 -9.78
C PRO A 111 -10.72 10.64 -9.32
N LEU A 112 -11.27 9.71 -8.55
CA LEU A 112 -12.61 9.84 -7.98
C LEU A 112 -12.55 10.05 -6.48
N LEU A 113 -13.38 10.98 -6.00
CA LEU A 113 -13.72 11.09 -4.59
C LEU A 113 -15.14 10.58 -4.39
N LEU A 114 -15.36 9.64 -3.48
CA LEU A 114 -16.70 9.19 -3.14
C LEU A 114 -17.26 10.03 -1.98
N ASN A 115 -18.51 10.45 -2.14
CA ASN A 115 -19.26 11.13 -1.10
C ASN A 115 -20.42 10.24 -0.60
N ASP A 116 -20.34 9.78 0.64
CA ASP A 116 -21.35 8.92 1.29
C ASP A 116 -22.59 9.69 1.80
N GLY A 117 -22.69 10.99 1.49
CA GLY A 117 -23.67 11.93 2.00
C GLY A 117 -23.21 12.71 3.23
N THR A 118 -22.08 12.34 3.84
CA THR A 118 -21.50 13.01 5.02
C THR A 118 -20.04 13.38 4.86
N THR A 119 -19.22 12.48 4.34
CA THR A 119 -17.77 12.60 4.16
C THR A 119 -17.45 12.47 2.68
N THR A 120 -16.33 13.04 2.23
CA THR A 120 -15.84 12.91 0.85
C THR A 120 -14.35 12.60 0.90
N SER A 121 -13.94 11.45 0.35
CA SER A 121 -12.54 11.00 0.33
C SER A 121 -12.27 10.17 -0.92
N SER A 122 -10.99 9.95 -1.22
CA SER A 122 -10.51 9.02 -2.26
C SER A 122 -10.75 7.58 -1.84
N TYR A 123 -10.46 7.24 -0.58
CA TYR A 123 -10.67 5.90 -0.05
C TYR A 123 -12.09 5.60 0.39
N PHE A 124 -12.49 4.39 0.05
CA PHE A 124 -13.75 3.83 0.46
C PHE A 124 -13.67 2.32 0.65
N GLN A 125 -14.55 1.82 1.50
CA GLN A 125 -14.79 0.41 1.74
C GLN A 125 -16.22 0.04 1.36
N LEU A 126 -16.40 -1.12 0.75
CA LEU A 126 -17.72 -1.59 0.30
C LEU A 126 -18.47 -2.33 1.41
N SER A 127 -19.69 -1.88 1.69
CA SER A 127 -20.64 -2.56 2.57
C SER A 127 -21.68 -3.40 1.83
N ASN A 128 -21.94 -3.08 0.56
CA ASN A 128 -22.82 -3.81 -0.37
C ASN A 128 -22.38 -3.52 -1.82
N ASP A 129 -23.03 -4.16 -2.79
CA ASP A 129 -22.92 -3.75 -4.19
C ASP A 129 -23.24 -2.25 -4.35
N LEU A 130 -22.41 -1.57 -5.15
CA LEU A 130 -22.46 -0.14 -5.39
C LEU A 130 -22.76 0.15 -6.86
N GLU A 131 -23.90 0.82 -7.12
CA GLU A 131 -24.23 1.32 -8.46
C GLU A 131 -23.98 2.83 -8.52
N LEU A 132 -22.94 3.24 -9.25
CA LEU A 132 -22.56 4.65 -9.44
C LEU A 132 -23.40 5.37 -10.49
N GLY A 133 -24.23 4.64 -11.26
CA GLY A 133 -25.00 5.22 -12.36
C GLY A 133 -24.09 5.71 -13.48
N HIS A 134 -24.30 6.92 -14.00
CA HIS A 134 -23.44 7.48 -15.05
C HIS A 134 -22.40 8.44 -14.46
N VAL A 135 -21.13 8.04 -14.51
CA VAL A 135 -19.97 8.86 -14.11
C VAL A 135 -19.51 9.65 -15.34
N ALA A 136 -19.70 10.96 -15.29
CA ALA A 136 -19.44 11.86 -16.42
C ALA A 136 -17.96 12.28 -16.46
N LEU A 137 -17.13 11.44 -17.10
CA LEU A 137 -15.70 11.73 -17.27
C LEU A 137 -15.44 12.73 -18.41
N PRO A 138 -14.39 13.56 -18.32
CA PRO A 138 -13.98 14.45 -19.38
C PRO A 138 -13.47 13.67 -20.60
N MET A 139 -14.00 13.99 -21.78
CA MET A 139 -13.61 13.37 -23.08
C MET A 139 -12.67 14.26 -23.92
N THR A 140 -12.34 15.44 -23.40
CA THR A 140 -11.44 16.40 -24.06
C THR A 140 -10.52 16.99 -23.00
N GLY A 141 -9.23 17.02 -23.27
CA GLY A 141 -8.21 17.33 -22.29
C GLY A 141 -6.99 16.46 -22.51
N SER A 142 -6.11 16.43 -21.52
CA SER A 142 -4.88 15.64 -21.46
C SER A 142 -4.40 15.68 -20.01
N GLY A 143 -3.72 14.61 -19.59
CA GLY A 143 -3.12 14.47 -18.28
C GLY A 143 -4.12 14.24 -17.16
N VAL A 144 -3.62 14.31 -15.94
CA VAL A 144 -4.40 14.12 -14.71
C VAL A 144 -5.36 15.28 -14.48
N GLN A 145 -6.62 14.94 -14.24
CA GLN A 145 -7.68 15.88 -13.93
C GLN A 145 -7.83 16.04 -12.43
N THR A 146 -8.33 17.19 -11.99
CA THR A 146 -8.72 17.36 -10.59
C THR A 146 -9.72 16.28 -10.16
N PRO A 147 -9.61 15.72 -8.94
CA PRO A 147 -10.49 14.64 -8.50
C PRO A 147 -11.99 14.97 -8.66
N LEU A 148 -12.72 14.03 -9.26
CA LEU A 148 -14.16 14.14 -9.53
C LEU A 148 -14.95 13.54 -8.36
N THR A 149 -15.78 14.36 -7.71
CA THR A 149 -16.67 13.85 -6.65
C THR A 149 -17.89 13.13 -7.22
N VAL A 150 -18.11 11.89 -6.78
CA VAL A 150 -19.28 11.06 -7.11
C VAL A 150 -20.05 10.74 -5.83
N SER A 151 -21.37 10.94 -5.87
CA SER A 151 -22.23 10.59 -4.73
C SER A 151 -22.50 9.09 -4.69
N ALA A 152 -22.27 8.47 -3.54
CA ALA A 152 -22.53 7.07 -3.26
C ALA A 152 -23.58 6.92 -2.14
N SER A 153 -24.26 5.77 -2.10
CA SER A 153 -25.18 5.47 -1.00
C SER A 153 -24.40 5.09 0.25
N LYS A 154 -24.69 5.73 1.40
CA LYS A 154 -24.15 5.36 2.71
C LYS A 154 -24.44 3.91 3.12
N GLU A 155 -25.43 3.27 2.49
CA GLU A 155 -25.74 1.85 2.73
C GLU A 155 -24.78 0.92 1.98
N SER A 156 -24.13 1.40 0.91
CA SER A 156 -23.23 0.62 0.07
C SER A 156 -21.76 0.90 0.34
N VAL A 157 -21.43 2.07 0.88
CA VAL A 157 -20.05 2.55 1.01
C VAL A 157 -19.83 3.23 2.35
N GLU A 158 -18.70 2.91 2.99
CA GLU A 158 -18.11 3.69 4.05
C GLU A 158 -16.87 4.41 3.50
N VAL A 159 -16.80 5.73 3.68
CA VAL A 159 -15.71 6.55 3.15
C VAL A 159 -14.76 6.88 4.29
N HIS A 160 -13.47 6.62 4.09
CA HIS A 160 -12.43 6.80 5.10
C HIS A 160 -11.43 7.88 4.66
N GLU A 161 -10.98 8.69 5.61
CA GLU A 161 -9.87 9.63 5.42
C GLU A 161 -8.68 9.14 6.25
N PHE A 162 -7.50 9.18 5.66
CA PHE A 162 -6.26 8.86 6.35
C PHE A 162 -5.41 10.11 6.51
N SER A 163 -4.63 10.15 7.59
CA SER A 163 -3.66 11.23 7.81
C SER A 163 -2.36 11.04 7.01
N TYR A 164 -2.17 9.84 6.47
CA TYR A 164 -1.03 9.41 5.70
C TYR A 164 -1.50 8.31 4.76
N ASP A 165 -1.13 8.43 3.49
CA ASP A 165 -1.45 7.51 2.42
C ASP A 165 -0.16 7.24 1.63
N PRO A 166 0.39 6.02 1.65
CA PRO A 166 1.62 5.72 0.91
C PRO A 166 1.41 5.90 -0.60
N LEU A 167 0.19 5.65 -1.09
CA LEU A 167 -0.18 5.80 -2.49
C LEU A 167 -0.45 7.26 -2.92
N ASP A 168 -0.52 8.22 -2.00
CA ASP A 168 -0.86 9.64 -2.26
C ASP A 168 -0.17 10.49 -1.18
N THR A 169 1.13 10.67 -1.36
CA THR A 169 2.04 11.20 -0.33
C THR A 169 1.76 12.66 -0.01
N ASP A 170 1.26 13.42 -0.99
CA ASP A 170 0.91 14.83 -0.85
C ASP A 170 -0.57 15.07 -0.48
N ASN A 171 -1.40 14.01 -0.53
CA ASN A 171 -2.80 13.96 -0.16
C ASN A 171 -3.67 14.90 -1.02
N ASP A 172 -3.38 14.98 -2.32
CA ASP A 172 -4.15 15.76 -3.29
C ASP A 172 -5.33 14.97 -3.91
N GLY A 173 -5.38 13.66 -3.67
CA GLY A 173 -6.38 12.73 -4.18
C GLY A 173 -5.97 11.99 -5.45
N THR A 174 -4.77 12.23 -5.96
CA THR A 174 -4.14 11.54 -7.09
C THR A 174 -3.12 10.54 -6.55
N PRO A 175 -3.08 9.30 -7.07
CA PRO A 175 -2.03 8.38 -6.71
C PRO A 175 -0.65 8.84 -7.21
N ASN A 176 0.41 8.60 -6.44
CA ASN A 176 1.79 8.99 -6.78
C ASN A 176 2.20 8.52 -8.18
N VAL A 177 1.76 7.32 -8.61
CA VAL A 177 2.06 6.77 -9.95
C VAL A 177 1.53 7.61 -11.11
N TYR A 178 0.55 8.48 -10.86
CA TYR A 178 0.03 9.42 -11.85
C TYR A 178 0.56 10.85 -11.66
N GLU A 179 1.46 11.10 -10.70
CA GLU A 179 2.16 12.37 -10.59
C GLU A 179 3.21 12.55 -11.71
N ASP A 180 3.91 13.69 -11.68
CA ASP A 180 4.91 14.14 -12.66
C ASP A 180 6.06 14.76 -11.83
N ASP A 181 6.82 13.88 -11.17
CA ASP A 181 7.76 14.23 -10.10
C ASP A 181 8.91 15.11 -10.63
N ASP A 182 9.43 14.79 -11.82
CA ASP A 182 10.49 15.55 -12.48
C ASP A 182 9.98 16.77 -13.29
N ASN A 183 8.66 16.89 -13.46
CA ASN A 183 7.96 17.96 -14.18
C ASN A 183 8.30 18.05 -15.68
N ASP A 184 8.57 16.93 -16.34
CA ASP A 184 8.82 16.86 -17.78
C ASP A 184 7.52 16.82 -18.63
N GLY A 185 6.39 16.51 -17.99
CA GLY A 185 5.06 16.43 -18.58
C GLY A 185 4.62 15.02 -18.98
N VAL A 186 5.37 14.00 -18.58
CA VAL A 186 4.98 12.58 -18.56
C VAL A 186 4.64 12.20 -17.12
N THR A 187 3.68 11.30 -16.93
CA THR A 187 3.34 10.82 -15.57
C THR A 187 4.26 9.68 -15.19
N ASN A 188 4.59 9.50 -13.91
CA ASN A 188 5.54 8.49 -13.41
C ASN A 188 5.29 7.09 -14.00
N ILE A 189 4.03 6.60 -14.04
CA ILE A 189 3.65 5.30 -14.66
C ILE A 189 3.96 5.16 -16.17
N HIS A 190 4.32 6.25 -16.84
CA HIS A 190 4.64 6.33 -18.26
C HIS A 190 6.00 6.96 -18.54
N ASP A 191 6.74 7.33 -17.49
CA ASP A 191 8.11 7.80 -17.58
C ASP A 191 9.09 6.61 -17.55
N GLU A 192 10.30 6.82 -18.04
CA GLU A 192 11.41 5.85 -17.91
C GLU A 192 12.51 6.36 -16.96
N ASP A 193 12.36 7.57 -16.39
CA ASP A 193 13.28 8.30 -15.49
C ASP A 193 12.44 9.26 -14.63
N ASP A 194 11.55 8.72 -13.79
CA ASP A 194 10.45 9.46 -13.13
C ASP A 194 10.90 10.53 -12.11
N ASP A 195 12.10 10.37 -11.53
CA ASP A 195 12.71 11.33 -10.62
C ASP A 195 13.67 12.32 -11.31
N GLY A 196 13.97 12.08 -12.60
CA GLY A 196 14.82 12.90 -13.45
C GLY A 196 16.30 12.96 -13.04
N ASP A 197 16.81 11.96 -12.32
CA ASP A 197 18.22 11.91 -11.91
C ASP A 197 19.17 11.49 -13.06
N GLY A 198 18.61 10.94 -14.15
CA GLY A 198 19.33 10.51 -15.34
C GLY A 198 19.71 9.03 -15.36
N ILE A 199 19.25 8.25 -14.39
CA ILE A 199 19.20 6.79 -14.37
C ILE A 199 17.81 6.39 -14.83
N ALA A 200 17.72 5.31 -15.60
CA ALA A 200 16.39 4.86 -16.03
C ALA A 200 15.81 4.00 -14.91
N ASP A 201 14.51 4.11 -14.61
CA ASP A 201 13.78 3.40 -13.55
C ASP A 201 14.18 1.91 -13.48
N SER A 202 14.18 1.23 -14.63
CA SER A 202 14.64 -0.17 -14.80
C SER A 202 16.10 -0.49 -14.34
N LYS A 203 16.86 0.52 -13.95
CA LYS A 203 18.25 0.45 -13.47
C LYS A 203 18.46 1.28 -12.20
N ASP A 204 17.43 1.93 -11.67
CA ASP A 204 17.52 2.71 -10.46
C ASP A 204 17.35 1.83 -9.22
N GLU A 205 18.12 2.11 -8.17
CA GLU A 205 18.07 1.37 -6.91
C GLU A 205 16.80 1.65 -6.09
N ASP A 206 16.10 2.77 -6.33
CA ASP A 206 14.83 3.08 -5.66
C ASP A 206 13.60 2.45 -6.33
N TYR A 207 13.62 2.31 -7.66
CA TYR A 207 12.56 1.67 -8.43
C TYR A 207 12.60 0.13 -8.37
N ASN A 208 13.76 -0.48 -8.08
CA ASN A 208 13.93 -1.94 -8.05
C ASN A 208 13.18 -2.66 -6.91
N ASN A 209 12.42 -1.94 -6.07
CA ASN A 209 11.69 -2.51 -4.93
C ASN A 209 10.17 -2.28 -5.01
N ASP A 210 9.64 -1.93 -6.19
CA ASP A 210 8.21 -1.78 -6.50
C ASP A 210 7.95 -2.50 -7.84
N THR A 211 7.69 -3.81 -7.78
CA THR A 211 7.72 -4.73 -8.92
C THR A 211 6.63 -4.43 -9.94
N ASP A 212 5.45 -4.03 -9.48
CA ASP A 212 4.32 -3.67 -10.33
C ASP A 212 4.18 -2.16 -10.60
N GLY A 213 4.94 -1.33 -9.88
CA GLY A 213 4.97 0.11 -10.03
C GLY A 213 3.68 0.77 -9.55
N ASP A 214 3.02 0.24 -8.52
CA ASP A 214 1.79 0.81 -7.95
C ASP A 214 2.05 1.96 -6.95
N GLY A 215 3.31 2.19 -6.58
CA GLY A 215 3.78 3.19 -5.65
C GLY A 215 3.91 2.71 -4.20
N ILE A 216 3.72 1.42 -3.94
CA ILE A 216 4.01 0.74 -2.67
C ILE A 216 5.25 -0.12 -2.86
N GLU A 217 6.28 0.09 -2.02
CA GLU A 217 7.44 -0.81 -2.03
C GLU A 217 6.96 -2.25 -1.71
N ASN A 218 7.40 -3.24 -2.49
CA ASN A 218 7.15 -4.69 -2.37
C ASN A 218 7.00 -5.16 -0.91
N ARG A 219 7.96 -4.80 -0.05
CA ARG A 219 7.94 -5.13 1.39
C ARG A 219 6.71 -4.66 2.20
N TYR A 220 5.92 -3.74 1.65
CA TYR A 220 4.71 -3.15 2.21
C TYR A 220 3.48 -3.38 1.31
N ASP A 221 3.68 -3.91 0.12
CA ASP A 221 2.64 -4.43 -0.74
C ASP A 221 2.30 -5.86 -0.27
N SER A 222 1.10 -6.32 -0.61
CA SER A 222 0.60 -7.66 -0.30
C SER A 222 0.30 -8.46 -1.57
N ASP A 223 0.55 -7.90 -2.75
CA ASP A 223 0.35 -8.42 -4.10
C ASP A 223 1.36 -7.71 -5.04
N ASP A 224 2.67 -7.87 -4.75
CA ASP A 224 3.79 -7.05 -5.27
C ASP A 224 3.94 -7.06 -6.81
N ASP A 225 3.40 -8.08 -7.49
CA ASP A 225 3.39 -8.21 -8.94
C ASP A 225 2.00 -7.99 -9.58
N ASN A 226 0.99 -7.77 -8.72
CA ASN A 226 -0.40 -7.53 -9.03
C ASN A 226 -1.04 -8.59 -9.96
N ASP A 227 -0.79 -9.88 -9.70
CA ASP A 227 -1.33 -11.02 -10.44
C ASP A 227 -2.71 -11.54 -9.96
N GLU A 228 -3.27 -10.87 -8.94
CA GLU A 228 -4.51 -11.21 -8.22
C GLU A 228 -4.36 -12.29 -7.11
N LEU A 229 -3.13 -12.68 -6.76
CA LEU A 229 -2.80 -13.53 -5.62
C LEU A 229 -1.98 -12.75 -4.59
N HIS A 230 -2.36 -12.85 -3.31
CA HIS A 230 -1.52 -12.27 -2.27
C HIS A 230 -0.17 -13.01 -2.19
N ASP A 231 0.96 -12.32 -1.98
CA ASP A 231 2.31 -12.92 -1.96
C ASP A 231 2.40 -14.12 -1.01
N LYS A 232 1.73 -14.03 0.15
CA LYS A 232 1.67 -15.12 1.14
C LYS A 232 1.03 -16.43 0.62
N ASP A 233 0.25 -16.32 -0.44
CA ASP A 233 -0.47 -17.39 -1.14
C ASP A 233 0.07 -17.58 -2.58
N ASP A 234 1.03 -16.77 -3.03
CA ASP A 234 1.78 -16.93 -4.28
C ASP A 234 2.98 -17.87 -4.07
N ASP A 235 3.45 -18.46 -5.17
CA ASP A 235 4.51 -19.46 -5.30
C ASP A 235 5.64 -18.95 -6.26
N ASP A 236 5.49 -17.72 -6.79
CA ASP A 236 6.38 -16.88 -7.64
C ASP A 236 6.03 -15.37 -7.41
N ASP A 237 6.24 -14.85 -6.19
CA ASP A 237 5.65 -13.56 -5.69
C ASP A 237 6.08 -12.27 -6.41
N ASP A 238 7.20 -12.27 -7.13
CA ASP A 238 7.63 -11.17 -8.00
C ASP A 238 7.51 -11.51 -9.51
N ASN A 239 7.03 -12.73 -9.81
CA ASN A 239 6.78 -13.26 -11.14
C ASN A 239 7.96 -13.14 -12.10
N ASP A 240 9.16 -13.25 -11.56
CA ASP A 240 10.40 -13.30 -12.32
C ASP A 240 10.57 -14.66 -13.07
N GLY A 241 9.72 -15.64 -12.72
CA GLY A 241 9.67 -16.98 -13.29
C GLY A 241 10.50 -18.01 -12.52
N VAL A 242 10.99 -17.67 -11.33
CA VAL A 242 11.66 -18.53 -10.37
C VAL A 242 10.74 -18.72 -9.17
N LYS A 243 10.50 -19.99 -8.84
CA LYS A 243 9.68 -20.28 -7.66
C LYS A 243 10.34 -19.76 -6.41
N ASP A 244 9.49 -19.32 -5.52
CA ASP A 244 9.81 -18.83 -4.21
C ASP A 244 10.79 -19.66 -3.40
N SER A 245 10.48 -20.96 -3.35
CA SER A 245 11.27 -21.95 -2.64
C SER A 245 12.67 -22.18 -3.21
N GLU A 246 12.91 -21.70 -4.43
CA GLU A 246 14.13 -21.78 -5.21
C GLU A 246 14.79 -20.41 -5.44
N ASP A 247 14.16 -19.32 -4.95
CA ASP A 247 14.70 -17.97 -5.05
C ASP A 247 15.54 -17.57 -3.82
N GLU A 248 16.66 -16.88 -4.08
CA GLU A 248 17.50 -16.23 -3.07
C GLU A 248 17.15 -14.75 -2.85
N ASP A 249 16.34 -14.10 -3.70
CA ASP A 249 15.88 -12.72 -3.53
C ASP A 249 14.45 -12.59 -2.97
N PHE A 250 13.64 -13.63 -3.08
CA PHE A 250 12.42 -14.00 -2.33
C PHE A 250 11.85 -13.04 -1.28
N ASP A 251 11.50 -11.82 -1.67
CA ASP A 251 11.24 -10.66 -0.81
C ASP A 251 12.48 -10.24 0.01
N ASP A 252 13.07 -9.10 -0.37
CA ASP A 252 13.68 -8.02 0.43
C ASP A 252 14.40 -8.38 1.76
N LYS A 253 14.91 -9.61 1.86
CA LYS A 253 15.54 -10.16 3.06
C LYS A 253 17.01 -9.77 3.12
N LYS A 254 17.22 -8.46 3.20
CA LYS A 254 18.33 -7.87 3.95
C LYS A 254 17.93 -6.78 4.94
N ASP A 255 16.69 -6.70 5.41
CA ASP A 255 16.48 -6.06 6.71
C ASP A 255 16.24 -7.07 7.82
N ASN A 256 17.22 -7.21 8.71
CA ASN A 256 17.00 -7.70 10.07
C ASN A 256 16.19 -6.67 10.88
N SER A 257 15.12 -6.11 10.30
CA SER A 257 14.16 -5.28 10.99
C SER A 257 13.37 -6.20 11.90
N ARG A 258 13.85 -6.29 13.13
CA ARG A 258 12.92 -6.53 14.24
C ARG A 258 11.80 -5.52 14.06
N ILE A 259 10.59 -5.99 13.79
CA ILE A 259 9.37 -5.19 13.90
C ILE A 259 9.38 -4.56 15.29
N VAL A 260 9.85 -3.32 15.37
CA VAL A 260 9.72 -2.49 16.55
C VAL A 260 8.32 -1.95 16.43
N VAL A 261 7.36 -2.66 17.03
CA VAL A 261 6.01 -2.12 17.21
C VAL A 261 6.16 -0.85 18.06
N LEU A 262 6.21 0.29 17.38
CA LEU A 262 6.23 1.59 18.05
C LEU A 262 4.87 1.75 18.73
N PRO A 263 4.83 2.26 19.97
CA PRO A 263 3.57 2.46 20.66
C PRO A 263 2.68 3.44 19.89
N ILE A 264 1.62 2.94 19.27
CA ILE A 264 0.59 3.73 18.55
C ILE A 264 -0.23 4.64 19.47
N THR A 265 0.01 4.58 20.78
CA THR A 265 -0.59 5.46 21.77
C THR A 265 0.53 6.17 22.52
N TYR A 266 0.79 7.42 22.15
CA TYR A 266 1.66 8.30 22.89
C TYR A 266 0.84 9.43 23.52
N LYS A 267 1.28 9.89 24.69
CA LYS A 267 0.77 11.12 25.29
C LYS A 267 1.84 12.17 25.14
N GLU A 268 1.54 13.24 24.41
CA GLU A 268 2.46 14.37 24.29
C GLU A 268 2.94 14.82 25.66
N ASN A 269 4.27 14.78 25.83
CA ASN A 269 4.95 15.32 26.99
C ASN A 269 6.04 16.25 26.46
N ALA A 270 5.82 17.56 26.62
CA ALA A 270 6.78 18.57 26.18
C ALA A 270 8.20 18.31 26.72
N GLY A 271 8.33 17.80 27.95
CA GLY A 271 9.63 17.44 28.53
C GLY A 271 10.31 16.26 27.86
N GLN A 272 9.55 15.27 27.38
CA GLN A 272 10.08 14.13 26.63
C GLN A 272 10.58 14.56 25.25
N LEU A 273 9.80 15.39 24.55
CA LEU A 273 10.19 15.90 23.23
C LEU A 273 11.43 16.78 23.32
N LEU A 274 11.46 17.72 24.27
CA LEU A 274 12.61 18.59 24.54
C LEU A 274 13.83 17.79 24.99
N GLY A 275 13.64 16.69 25.74
CA GLY A 275 14.71 15.84 26.26
C GLY A 275 15.21 14.77 25.27
N SER A 276 14.67 14.71 24.05
CA SER A 276 15.01 13.66 23.07
C SER A 276 16.49 13.62 22.71
N GLN A 277 17.18 14.76 22.68
CA GLN A 277 18.62 14.83 22.42
C GLN A 277 19.46 14.16 23.52
N CYS A 278 18.93 14.06 24.76
CA CYS A 278 19.61 13.37 25.85
C CYS A 278 19.67 11.85 25.64
N ALA A 279 18.79 11.29 24.80
CA ALA A 279 18.74 9.85 24.53
C ALA A 279 20.00 9.30 23.85
N GLN A 280 20.75 10.16 23.14
CA GLN A 280 21.99 9.78 22.46
C GLN A 280 23.08 9.33 23.45
N CYS A 281 23.07 9.86 24.68
CA CYS A 281 24.02 9.51 25.72
C CYS A 281 23.41 8.59 26.78
N HIS A 282 22.14 8.83 27.14
CA HIS A 282 21.51 8.24 28.32
C HIS A 282 20.37 7.25 28.01
N GLY A 283 20.15 6.90 26.74
CA GLY A 283 19.04 6.04 26.34
C GLY A 283 17.67 6.74 26.33
N THR A 284 16.72 6.19 25.57
CA THR A 284 15.37 6.79 25.39
C THR A 284 14.51 6.77 26.67
N ASN A 285 14.87 5.93 27.63
CA ASN A 285 14.26 5.85 28.96
C ASN A 285 15.11 6.55 30.05
N GLY A 286 16.15 7.30 29.68
CA GLY A 286 17.07 7.96 30.60
C GLY A 286 18.01 7.00 31.37
N VAL A 287 18.01 5.70 31.02
CA VAL A 287 18.94 4.70 31.56
C VAL A 287 20.06 4.45 30.56
N SER A 288 21.28 4.82 30.95
CA SER A 288 22.48 4.59 30.16
C SER A 288 22.91 3.12 30.23
N VAL A 289 23.39 2.58 29.11
CA VAL A 289 23.93 1.20 29.00
C VAL A 289 25.45 1.18 28.78
N ASN A 290 26.10 2.34 28.85
CA ASN A 290 27.53 2.53 28.62
C ASN A 290 28.15 3.29 29.81
N SER A 291 29.29 3.95 29.60
CA SER A 291 29.99 4.69 30.66
C SER A 291 29.37 6.05 31.03
N TRP A 292 28.29 6.48 30.36
CA TRP A 292 27.55 7.68 30.74
C TRP A 292 26.64 7.38 31.94
N ASP A 293 26.40 8.37 32.79
CA ASP A 293 25.50 8.23 33.93
C ASP A 293 24.04 8.08 33.46
N SER A 294 23.19 7.45 34.27
CA SER A 294 21.74 7.43 34.01
C SER A 294 21.09 8.68 34.57
N ILE A 295 20.22 9.31 33.78
CA ILE A 295 19.49 10.55 34.16
C ILE A 295 18.02 10.29 34.51
N ALA A 296 17.55 9.05 34.36
CA ALA A 296 16.22 8.62 34.78
C ALA A 296 16.03 8.89 36.28
N GLY A 297 14.87 9.44 36.66
CA GLY A 297 14.56 9.73 38.06
C GLY A 297 15.38 10.86 38.69
N GLU A 298 16.21 11.59 37.93
CA GLU A 298 17.00 12.68 38.49
C GLU A 298 16.14 13.87 38.88
N SER A 299 16.31 14.32 40.13
CA SER A 299 15.45 15.34 40.72
C SER A 299 15.95 16.77 40.48
N ASN A 300 17.23 16.91 40.07
CA ASN A 300 17.94 18.18 40.07
C ASN A 300 18.76 18.43 38.79
N LEU A 301 18.25 17.99 37.64
CA LEU A 301 18.88 18.21 36.33
C LEU A 301 19.27 19.68 36.11
N ALA A 302 18.42 20.61 36.52
CA ALA A 302 18.65 22.04 36.31
C ALA A 302 19.85 22.61 37.08
N SER A 303 20.34 21.96 38.14
CA SER A 303 21.61 22.37 38.75
C SER A 303 22.79 21.68 38.09
N GLU A 304 22.66 20.38 37.80
CA GLU A 304 23.73 19.51 37.30
C GLU A 304 24.10 19.80 35.85
N ILE A 305 23.13 20.18 35.01
CA ILE A 305 23.36 20.40 33.58
C ILE A 305 24.19 21.67 33.29
N PHE A 306 24.27 22.58 34.25
CA PHE A 306 25.10 23.79 34.16
C PHE A 306 26.40 23.69 34.95
N GLU A 307 26.71 22.52 35.52
CA GLU A 307 28.00 22.31 36.18
C GLU A 307 29.11 22.20 35.13
N ASP A 308 30.21 22.95 35.35
CA ASP A 308 31.34 23.08 34.41
C ASP A 308 32.22 21.82 34.32
N ASP A 309 31.88 20.76 35.05
CA ASP A 309 32.60 19.49 35.07
C ASP A 309 32.22 18.57 33.90
N GLU A 310 31.08 18.78 33.25
CA GLU A 310 30.62 18.03 32.08
C GLU A 310 30.42 18.93 30.85
N PRO A 311 31.47 19.16 30.02
CA PRO A 311 31.43 20.15 28.94
C PRO A 311 30.37 19.85 27.86
N ILE A 312 30.00 18.58 27.68
CA ILE A 312 28.94 18.18 26.74
C ILE A 312 27.54 18.51 27.30
N MET A 313 27.32 18.31 28.60
CA MET A 313 26.05 18.61 29.26
C MET A 313 25.83 20.12 29.35
N SER A 314 26.87 20.86 29.70
CA SER A 314 26.85 22.33 29.69
C SER A 314 26.58 22.88 28.29
N ALA A 315 27.18 22.32 27.23
CA ALA A 315 26.90 22.73 25.85
C ALA A 315 25.44 22.42 25.45
N GLN A 316 24.91 21.25 25.83
CA GLN A 316 23.51 20.89 25.61
C GLN A 316 22.57 21.85 26.35
N ALA A 317 22.88 22.22 27.60
CA ALA A 317 22.07 23.14 28.40
C ALA A 317 21.89 24.52 27.75
N HIS A 318 22.92 25.04 27.08
CA HIS A 318 22.84 26.33 26.39
C HIS A 318 21.89 26.33 25.17
N GLY A 319 21.48 25.14 24.70
CA GLY A 319 20.48 24.99 23.66
C GLY A 319 19.03 25.15 24.15
N TYR A 320 18.81 25.24 25.47
CA TYR A 320 17.49 25.30 26.08
C TYR A 320 17.33 26.52 27.00
N THR A 321 16.10 27.00 27.11
CA THR A 321 15.69 27.95 28.13
C THR A 321 15.57 27.27 29.50
N SER A 322 15.61 28.07 30.58
CA SER A 322 15.41 27.56 31.95
C SER A 322 14.06 26.85 32.13
N GLU A 323 13.03 27.33 31.44
CA GLU A 323 11.70 26.73 31.39
C GLU A 323 11.71 25.36 30.71
N GLU A 324 12.40 25.23 29.58
CA GLU A 324 12.55 23.96 28.85
C GLU A 324 13.34 22.93 29.65
N ILE A 325 14.44 23.34 30.28
CA ILE A 325 15.23 22.48 31.18
C ILE A 325 14.38 21.98 32.36
N THR A 326 13.48 22.82 32.87
CA THR A 326 12.54 22.43 33.93
C THR A 326 11.54 21.38 33.44
N LEU A 327 11.05 21.50 32.20
CA LEU A 327 10.15 20.51 31.59
C LEU A 327 10.86 19.16 31.38
N ILE A 328 12.09 19.18 30.87
CA ILE A 328 12.94 17.98 30.70
C ILE A 328 13.14 17.29 32.06
N GLY A 329 13.58 18.05 33.07
CA GLY A 329 13.81 17.50 34.41
C GLY A 329 12.53 16.97 35.08
N ASN A 330 11.38 17.60 34.87
CA ASN A 330 10.11 17.10 35.39
C ASN A 330 9.67 15.81 34.72
N TRP A 331 9.96 15.62 33.43
CA TRP A 331 9.73 14.35 32.75
C TRP A 331 10.68 13.26 33.25
N LEU A 332 11.99 13.52 33.35
CA LEU A 332 12.97 12.55 33.83
C LEU A 332 12.64 12.01 35.23
N LYS A 333 12.12 12.85 36.13
CA LYS A 333 11.61 12.44 37.46
C LYS A 333 10.53 11.36 37.42
N THR A 334 9.78 11.28 36.32
CA THR A 334 8.72 10.26 36.16
C THR A 334 9.27 8.90 35.76
N LEU A 335 10.52 8.84 35.32
CA LEU A 335 11.20 7.62 34.90
C LEU A 335 11.77 6.90 36.14
N SER A 336 11.69 5.57 36.14
CA SER A 336 12.23 4.75 37.22
C SER A 336 13.75 4.59 37.07
N LYS A 337 14.50 4.87 38.14
CA LYS A 337 15.88 4.36 38.26
C LYS A 337 15.80 2.85 38.41
N THR A 338 16.24 2.10 37.41
CA THR A 338 16.60 0.69 37.64
C THR A 338 17.96 0.73 38.34
N GLU A 339 17.97 0.54 39.65
CA GLU A 339 19.21 0.28 40.39
C GLU A 339 19.71 -1.12 39.99
N ASP A 340 20.92 -1.20 39.45
CA ASP A 340 21.73 -2.43 39.47
C ASP A 340 22.41 -2.61 40.83
#